data_AF-A0A961MDT6-F1
#
_entry.id   AF-A0A961MDT6-F1
#
_cell.length_a   1.000
_cell.length_b   1.000
_cell.length_c   1.000
_cell.angle_alpha   90.00
_cell.angle_beta   90.00
_cell.angle_gamma   90.00
#
_symmetry.space_group_name_H-M   'P 1'
#
loop_
_entity.id
_entity.type
_entity.pdbx_description
1 polymer ?
#
loop_
_entity_poly.entity_id
_entity_poly.type
_entity_poly.pdbx_seq_one_letter_code
_entity_poly.pdbx_strand_id
1 'polypeptide(L)'
;YLTDLFPILELGTSAKMLSIVKLMQGGGMFETGAGGSAPKHVQQLQQENHLRWDSLGEFCALGESFNFLAEAKGKPQAAVLGAAVDAATQKVLDNNDSPQGKVGQNDTRTSHYWFARYWAEALAAQSDDAALAAHFAPIAQALAANEAKILAELHTGEGVAADMGGYYHAPADKVASIMRPSATLNAIIG
;
A
#
# COMPACT_ATOMS: atom_id res chain seq x y z
N TYR A 1 -12.22 14.24 16.73
CA TYR A 1 -11.70 14.57 18.08
C TYR A 1 -11.20 13.30 18.75
N LEU A 2 -12.07 12.37 19.16
CA LEU A 2 -11.64 11.12 19.83
C LEU A 2 -10.86 10.17 18.91
N THR A 3 -11.31 9.99 17.66
CA THR A 3 -10.68 9.15 16.63
C THR A 3 -9.36 9.69 16.08
N ASP A 4 -8.94 10.88 16.53
CA ASP A 4 -7.64 11.45 16.21
C ASP A 4 -6.74 11.44 17.46
N LEU A 5 -7.29 11.91 18.60
CA LEU A 5 -6.60 11.97 19.88
C LEU A 5 -6.06 10.62 20.36
N PHE A 6 -6.90 9.58 20.44
CA PHE A 6 -6.45 8.29 20.99
C PHE A 6 -5.49 7.56 20.04
N PRO A 7 -5.75 7.44 18.72
CA PRO A 7 -4.82 6.78 17.82
C PRO A 7 -3.45 7.47 17.72
N ILE A 8 -3.38 8.81 17.79
CA ILE A 8 -2.08 9.49 17.85
C ILE A 8 -1.31 9.12 19.12
N LEU A 9 -1.99 9.03 20.27
CA LEU A 9 -1.35 8.65 21.53
C LEU A 9 -0.91 7.18 21.57
N GLU A 10 -1.68 6.28 20.97
CA GLU A 10 -1.42 4.84 20.99
C GLU A 10 -0.44 4.38 19.90
N LEU A 11 -0.55 4.96 18.69
CA LEU A 11 0.12 4.47 17.48
C LEU A 11 1.07 5.50 16.85
N GLY A 12 1.13 6.73 17.40
CA GLY A 12 1.92 7.83 16.85
C GLY A 12 1.31 8.47 15.59
N THR A 13 0.16 7.98 15.11
CA THR A 13 -0.57 8.49 13.93
C THR A 13 -2.02 8.00 13.94
N SER A 14 -2.95 8.81 13.41
CA SER A 14 -4.36 8.42 13.20
C SER A 14 -4.62 7.76 11.83
N ALA A 15 -3.58 7.57 11.01
CA ALA A 15 -3.66 6.86 9.73
C ALA A 15 -3.74 5.33 9.87
N LYS A 16 -3.38 4.77 11.04
CA LYS A 16 -3.33 3.32 11.31
C LYS A 16 -4.61 2.83 12.00
N MET A 17 -5.77 3.25 11.49
CA MET A 17 -7.07 2.90 12.05
C MET A 17 -8.00 2.36 10.99
N LEU A 18 -8.83 1.41 11.38
CA LEU A 18 -9.96 0.95 10.57
C LEU A 18 -11.13 1.93 10.71
N SER A 19 -11.68 2.43 9.61
CA SER A 19 -12.88 3.26 9.60
C SER A 19 -13.90 2.72 8.61
N ILE A 20 -14.85 1.93 9.12
CA ILE A 20 -15.91 1.28 8.34
C ILE A 20 -17.23 2.03 8.53
N VAL A 21 -17.83 2.43 7.41
CA VAL A 21 -19.16 3.04 7.36
C VAL A 21 -20.12 2.09 6.65
N LYS A 22 -21.05 1.51 7.42
CA LYS A 22 -22.18 0.74 6.86
C LYS A 22 -23.19 1.73 6.28
N LEU A 23 -23.35 1.73 4.96
CA LEU A 23 -24.29 2.62 4.28
C LEU A 23 -25.72 2.14 4.53
N MET A 24 -26.64 3.09 4.74
CA MET A 24 -28.04 2.81 5.08
C MET A 24 -28.77 1.93 4.05
N GLN A 25 -28.32 1.94 2.79
CA GLN A 25 -28.90 1.14 1.71
C GLN A 25 -28.18 -0.21 1.50
N GLY A 26 -27.39 -0.66 2.47
CA GLY A 26 -26.72 -1.97 2.43
C GLY A 26 -25.39 -1.99 1.69
N GLY A 27 -24.82 -0.83 1.35
CA GLY A 27 -23.45 -0.70 0.86
C GLY A 27 -22.43 -0.54 1.99
N GLY A 28 -21.14 -0.59 1.66
CA GLY A 28 -20.04 -0.33 2.57
C GLY A 28 -19.12 0.76 2.05
N MET A 29 -18.65 1.64 2.93
CA MET A 29 -17.58 2.61 2.66
C MET A 29 -16.47 2.38 3.68
N PHE A 30 -15.23 2.33 3.19
CA PHE A 30 -14.05 1.98 3.97
C PHE A 30 -13.06 3.13 3.85
N GLU A 31 -13.01 3.98 4.87
CA GLU A 31 -12.07 5.09 4.92
C GLU A 31 -10.68 4.56 5.34
N THR A 32 -9.64 5.05 4.68
CA THR A 32 -8.27 4.54 4.81
C THR A 32 -7.52 5.13 6.00
N GLY A 33 -8.24 5.73 6.95
CA GLY A 33 -7.70 6.43 8.11
C GLY A 33 -8.58 7.61 8.52
N ALA A 34 -8.28 8.22 9.68
CA ALA A 34 -9.03 9.36 10.22
C ALA A 34 -8.33 10.72 10.03
N GLY A 35 -7.15 10.72 9.40
CA GLY A 35 -6.30 11.90 9.22
C GLY A 35 -6.61 12.73 7.97
N GLY A 36 -5.85 13.82 7.78
CA GLY A 36 -5.90 14.65 6.57
C GLY A 36 -4.89 14.22 5.49
N SER A 37 -4.78 15.01 4.42
CA SER A 37 -3.92 14.72 3.25
C SER A 37 -2.43 15.05 3.42
N ALA A 38 -1.98 15.36 4.64
CA ALA A 38 -0.57 15.56 4.99
C ALA A 38 0.27 16.43 4.01
N PRO A 39 0.00 17.75 3.88
CA PRO A 39 0.71 18.62 2.91
C PRO A 39 2.23 18.68 3.08
N LYS A 40 2.75 18.43 4.30
CA LYS A 40 4.20 18.36 4.57
C LYS A 40 4.88 17.13 3.96
N HIS A 41 4.13 16.10 3.60
CA HIS A 41 4.66 14.93 2.89
C HIS A 41 4.92 15.28 1.42
N VAL A 42 3.99 16.03 0.81
CA VAL A 42 4.13 16.54 -0.56
C VAL A 42 5.35 17.46 -0.68
N GLN A 43 5.60 18.32 0.32
CA GLN A 43 6.79 19.17 0.36
C GLN A 43 8.10 18.36 0.35
N GLN A 44 8.17 17.28 1.13
CA GLN A 44 9.36 16.41 1.13
C GLN A 44 9.52 15.68 -0.20
N LEU A 45 8.43 15.18 -0.78
CA LEU A 45 8.48 14.58 -2.12
C LEU A 45 9.01 15.56 -3.16
N GLN A 46 8.54 16.81 -3.16
CA GLN A 46 9.00 17.83 -4.10
C GLN A 46 10.48 18.20 -3.92
N GLN A 47 10.98 18.25 -2.67
CA GLN A 47 12.33 18.72 -2.36
C GLN A 47 13.38 17.61 -2.41
N GLU A 48 13.00 16.41 -2.00
CA GLU A 48 13.91 15.30 -1.68
C GLU A 48 13.51 13.99 -2.37
N ASN A 49 12.43 13.98 -3.17
CA ASN A 49 11.88 12.79 -3.79
C ASN A 49 11.68 11.64 -2.78
N HIS A 50 11.20 11.95 -1.57
CA HIS A 50 10.94 10.99 -0.51
C HIS A 50 9.51 11.16 0.00
N LEU A 51 8.69 10.12 -0.09
CA LEU A 51 7.32 10.14 0.43
C LEU A 51 7.22 9.30 1.70
N ARG A 52 7.02 9.96 2.84
CA ARG A 52 6.84 9.30 4.15
C ARG A 52 5.38 9.05 4.52
N TRP A 53 4.49 8.92 3.53
CA TRP A 53 3.08 8.62 3.76
C TRP A 53 2.92 7.13 4.07
N ASP A 54 2.29 6.79 5.19
CA ASP A 54 2.06 5.40 5.57
C ASP A 54 0.69 4.92 5.07
N SER A 55 0.71 4.04 4.06
CA SER A 55 -0.48 3.46 3.43
C SER A 55 -1.09 2.28 4.20
N LEU A 56 -0.67 1.99 5.43
CA LEU A 56 -1.21 0.87 6.20
C LEU A 56 -2.75 0.90 6.30
N GLY A 57 -3.34 2.07 6.51
CA GLY A 57 -4.80 2.21 6.55
C GLY A 57 -5.49 1.91 5.21
N GLU A 58 -4.80 2.13 4.07
CA GLU A 58 -5.30 1.73 2.75
C GLU A 58 -5.30 0.21 2.61
N PHE A 59 -4.26 -0.47 3.10
CA PHE A 59 -4.18 -1.93 3.10
C PHE A 59 -5.28 -2.56 3.97
N CYS A 60 -5.48 -2.05 5.19
CA CYS A 60 -6.55 -2.53 6.07
C CYS A 60 -7.94 -2.29 5.48
N ALA A 61 -8.19 -1.11 4.91
CA ALA A 61 -9.46 -0.80 4.25
C ALA A 61 -9.71 -1.71 3.03
N LEU A 62 -8.66 -2.08 2.29
CA LEU A 62 -8.75 -3.01 1.16
C LEU A 62 -9.15 -4.43 1.61
N GLY A 63 -8.54 -4.94 2.69
CA GLY A 63 -8.88 -6.25 3.27
C GLY A 63 -10.36 -6.32 3.66
N GLU A 64 -10.84 -5.31 4.39
CA GLU A 64 -12.26 -5.20 4.78
C GLU A 64 -13.20 -5.04 3.58
N SER A 65 -12.79 -4.30 2.55
CA SER A 65 -13.56 -4.17 1.32
C SER A 65 -13.76 -5.52 0.62
N PHE A 66 -12.72 -6.37 0.58
CA PHE A 66 -12.80 -7.72 0.05
C PHE A 66 -13.69 -8.64 0.90
N ASN A 67 -13.56 -8.60 2.23
CA ASN A 67 -14.39 -9.37 3.15
C ASN A 67 -15.88 -9.00 2.99
N PHE A 68 -16.18 -7.70 2.92
CA PHE A 68 -17.53 -7.23 2.65
C PHE A 68 -18.05 -7.70 1.29
N LEU A 69 -17.24 -7.66 0.24
CA LEU A 69 -17.63 -8.16 -1.08
C LEU A 69 -17.93 -9.67 -1.05
N ALA A 70 -17.13 -10.44 -0.31
CA ALA A 70 -17.31 -11.88 -0.16
C ALA A 70 -18.67 -12.21 0.46
N GLU A 71 -19.01 -11.55 1.57
CA GLU A 71 -20.28 -11.73 2.27
C GLU A 71 -21.47 -11.17 1.49
N ALA A 72 -21.40 -9.91 1.08
CA ALA A 72 -22.54 -9.19 0.49
C ALA A 72 -22.92 -9.70 -0.91
N LYS A 73 -21.98 -10.32 -1.64
CA LYS A 73 -22.20 -10.81 -3.02
C LYS A 73 -21.92 -12.29 -3.20
N GLY A 74 -21.61 -13.02 -2.13
CA GLY A 74 -21.29 -14.45 -2.21
C GLY A 74 -20.07 -14.73 -3.10
N LYS A 75 -18.99 -13.97 -2.91
CA LYS A 75 -17.75 -14.06 -3.71
C LYS A 75 -16.62 -14.67 -2.88
N PRO A 76 -16.52 -16.01 -2.77
CA PRO A 76 -15.54 -16.65 -1.90
C PRO A 76 -14.09 -16.31 -2.26
N GLN A 77 -13.78 -16.06 -3.54
CA GLN A 77 -12.44 -15.59 -3.95
C GLN A 77 -12.06 -14.24 -3.32
N ALA A 78 -13.04 -13.38 -3.05
CA ALA A 78 -12.77 -12.12 -2.36
C ALA A 78 -12.34 -12.36 -0.91
N ALA A 79 -12.88 -13.38 -0.22
CA ALA A 79 -12.42 -13.74 1.13
C ALA A 79 -10.95 -14.21 1.11
N VAL A 80 -10.55 -14.98 0.08
CA VAL A 80 -9.14 -15.40 -0.10
C VAL A 80 -8.24 -14.18 -0.32
N LEU A 81 -8.67 -13.22 -1.15
CA LEU A 81 -7.94 -11.97 -1.36
C LEU A 81 -7.80 -11.16 -0.07
N GLY A 82 -8.89 -11.01 0.70
CA GLY A 82 -8.91 -10.30 1.98
C GLY A 82 -8.00 -10.94 3.03
N ALA A 83 -8.09 -12.25 3.23
CA ALA A 83 -7.22 -12.97 4.16
C ALA A 83 -5.72 -12.85 3.79
N ALA A 84 -5.41 -12.84 2.49
CA ALA A 84 -4.06 -12.62 2.02
C ALA A 84 -3.59 -11.16 2.20
N VAL A 85 -4.48 -10.17 2.13
CA VAL A 85 -4.18 -8.76 2.47
C VAL A 85 -3.81 -8.66 3.96
N ASP A 86 -4.56 -9.32 4.85
CA ASP A 86 -4.28 -9.32 6.29
C ASP A 86 -2.91 -9.94 6.59
N ALA A 87 -2.61 -11.08 5.98
CA ALA A 87 -1.30 -11.73 6.09
C ALA A 87 -0.16 -10.84 5.57
N ALA A 88 -0.35 -10.17 4.44
CA ALA A 88 0.63 -9.26 3.87
C ALA A 88 0.87 -8.04 4.78
N THR A 89 -0.22 -7.46 5.31
CA THR A 89 -0.19 -6.31 6.21
C THR A 89 0.54 -6.64 7.51
N GLN A 90 0.26 -7.81 8.10
CA GLN A 90 0.99 -8.30 9.27
C GLN A 90 2.48 -8.45 8.98
N LYS A 91 2.84 -9.02 7.82
CA LYS A 91 4.25 -9.22 7.45
C LYS A 91 5.00 -7.91 7.21
N VAL A 92 4.34 -6.88 6.64
CA VAL A 92 4.90 -5.51 6.56
C VAL A 92 5.23 -4.97 7.96
N LEU A 93 4.34 -5.19 8.94
CA LEU A 93 4.54 -4.74 10.32
C LEU A 93 5.66 -5.53 11.03
N ASP A 94 5.65 -6.86 10.91
CA ASP A 94 6.63 -7.75 11.55
C ASP A 94 8.06 -7.47 11.08
N ASN A 95 8.22 -7.14 9.79
CA ASN A 95 9.51 -6.85 9.17
C ASN A 95 9.89 -5.36 9.24
N ASN A 96 9.02 -4.50 9.79
CA ASN A 96 9.22 -3.05 9.86
C ASN A 96 9.44 -2.41 8.47
N ASP A 97 8.69 -2.88 7.47
CA ASP A 97 8.74 -2.41 6.07
C ASP A 97 7.85 -1.18 5.82
N SER A 98 7.37 -0.53 6.88
CA SER A 98 6.66 0.75 6.79
C SER A 98 7.60 1.90 6.36
N PRO A 99 7.05 2.97 5.75
CA PRO A 99 7.82 4.16 5.39
C PRO A 99 8.45 4.82 6.62
N GLN A 100 9.68 5.32 6.46
CA GLN A 100 10.41 6.07 7.47
C GLN A 100 10.59 7.53 7.03
N GLY A 101 11.05 8.37 7.96
CA GLY A 101 11.02 9.83 7.78
C GLY A 101 12.16 10.41 6.95
N LYS A 102 13.27 9.69 6.75
CA LYS A 102 14.49 10.23 6.14
C LYS A 102 14.76 9.60 4.77
N VAL A 103 15.30 10.42 3.87
CA VAL A 103 15.86 10.00 2.58
C VAL A 103 16.87 8.87 2.78
N GLY A 104 16.88 7.89 1.86
CA GLY A 104 17.71 6.70 1.94
C GLY A 104 17.14 5.59 2.82
N GLN A 105 15.97 5.80 3.43
CA GLN A 105 15.20 4.78 4.14
C GLN A 105 14.00 4.36 3.30
N ASN A 106 13.31 3.30 3.72
CA ASN A 106 12.03 2.92 3.11
C ASN A 106 11.07 4.13 3.05
N ASP A 107 10.45 4.32 1.91
CA ASP A 107 9.40 5.31 1.67
C ASP A 107 8.09 4.61 1.25
N THR A 108 7.03 5.36 0.94
CA THR A 108 5.73 4.81 0.50
C THR A 108 5.85 3.84 -0.67
N ARG A 109 6.75 4.09 -1.64
CA ARG A 109 6.88 3.23 -2.82
C ARG A 109 7.50 1.89 -2.46
N THR A 110 8.51 1.90 -1.59
CA THR A 110 9.11 0.65 -1.08
C THR A 110 8.13 -0.16 -0.23
N SER A 111 7.30 0.48 0.61
CA SER A 111 6.30 -0.24 1.40
C SER A 111 5.21 -0.87 0.53
N HIS A 112 4.83 -0.23 -0.58
CA HIS A 112 3.92 -0.81 -1.58
C HIS A 112 4.55 -2.03 -2.28
N TYR A 113 5.85 -1.99 -2.58
CA TYR A 113 6.56 -3.17 -3.09
C TYR A 113 6.51 -4.33 -2.08
N TRP A 114 6.84 -4.09 -0.81
CA TRP A 114 6.80 -5.12 0.23
C TRP A 114 5.40 -5.69 0.42
N PHE A 115 4.39 -4.83 0.48
CA PHE A 115 3.00 -5.26 0.53
C PHE A 115 2.63 -6.16 -0.66
N ALA A 116 2.95 -5.75 -1.89
CA ALA A 116 2.68 -6.54 -3.09
C ALA A 116 3.43 -7.88 -3.09
N ARG A 117 4.70 -7.88 -2.65
CA ARG A 117 5.51 -9.09 -2.49
C ARG A 117 4.86 -10.08 -1.52
N TYR A 118 4.51 -9.63 -0.32
CA TYR A 118 3.93 -10.48 0.71
C TYR A 118 2.51 -10.93 0.36
N TRP A 119 1.74 -10.08 -0.32
CA TRP A 119 0.39 -10.44 -0.77
C TRP A 119 0.43 -11.53 -1.84
N ALA A 120 1.34 -11.40 -2.82
CA ALA A 120 1.56 -12.45 -3.82
C ALA A 120 2.04 -13.77 -3.20
N GLU A 121 2.91 -13.74 -2.19
CA GLU A 121 3.32 -14.95 -1.45
C GLU A 121 2.13 -15.61 -0.74
N ALA A 122 1.32 -14.84 -0.01
CA ALA A 122 0.17 -15.35 0.71
C ALA A 122 -0.86 -15.98 -0.25
N LEU A 123 -1.12 -15.32 -1.39
CA LEU A 123 -2.00 -15.83 -2.43
C LEU A 123 -1.48 -17.09 -3.12
N ALA A 124 -0.15 -17.19 -3.30
CA ALA A 124 0.49 -18.38 -3.87
C ALA A 124 0.53 -19.57 -2.89
N ALA A 125 0.58 -19.29 -1.58
CA ALA A 125 0.75 -20.31 -0.54
C ALA A 125 -0.55 -20.87 0.04
N GLN A 126 -1.67 -20.15 -0.08
CA GLN A 126 -2.97 -20.61 0.41
C GLN A 126 -3.50 -21.84 -0.34
N SER A 127 -4.42 -22.57 0.30
CA SER A 127 -5.01 -23.82 -0.21
C SER A 127 -6.52 -23.75 -0.48
N ASP A 128 -7.15 -22.60 -0.29
CA ASP A 128 -8.59 -22.40 -0.42
C ASP A 128 -9.03 -22.19 -1.88
N ASP A 129 -8.15 -21.66 -2.74
CA ASP A 129 -8.38 -21.51 -4.17
C ASP A 129 -7.10 -21.83 -4.97
N ALA A 130 -7.05 -23.04 -5.53
CA ALA A 130 -5.91 -23.52 -6.31
C ALA A 130 -5.65 -22.71 -7.60
N ALA A 131 -6.67 -22.08 -8.19
CA ALA A 131 -6.51 -21.28 -9.40
C ALA A 131 -5.84 -19.94 -9.07
N LEU A 132 -6.23 -19.30 -7.96
CA LEU A 132 -5.54 -18.12 -7.44
C LEU A 132 -4.10 -18.45 -7.05
N ALA A 133 -3.87 -19.56 -6.35
CA ALA A 133 -2.52 -19.99 -6.00
C ALA A 133 -1.61 -20.15 -7.23
N ALA A 134 -2.10 -20.86 -8.25
CA ALA A 134 -1.37 -21.06 -9.49
C ALA A 134 -1.12 -19.74 -10.26
N HIS A 135 -2.07 -18.81 -10.22
CA HIS A 135 -1.94 -17.50 -10.87
C HIS A 135 -0.87 -16.62 -10.19
N PHE A 136 -0.86 -16.59 -8.86
CA PHE A 136 0.05 -15.74 -8.09
C PHE A 136 1.43 -16.35 -7.88
N ALA A 137 1.61 -17.66 -8.01
CA ALA A 137 2.91 -18.32 -7.91
C ALA A 137 4.02 -17.69 -8.79
N PRO A 138 3.84 -17.49 -10.11
CA PRO A 138 4.86 -16.86 -10.94
C PRO A 138 5.09 -15.37 -10.59
N ILE A 139 4.04 -14.65 -10.16
CA ILE A 139 4.15 -13.24 -9.74
C ILE A 139 4.99 -13.14 -8.47
N ALA A 140 4.69 -13.97 -7.47
CA ALA A 140 5.45 -14.06 -6.24
C ALA A 140 6.93 -14.39 -6.54
N GLN A 141 7.19 -15.39 -7.38
CA GLN A 141 8.55 -15.74 -7.77
C GLN A 141 9.27 -14.58 -8.47
N ALA A 142 8.61 -13.87 -9.40
CA ALA A 142 9.20 -12.76 -10.12
C ALA A 142 9.54 -11.58 -9.21
N LEU A 143 8.65 -11.23 -8.26
CA LEU A 143 8.92 -10.20 -7.26
C LEU A 143 10.13 -10.57 -6.39
N ALA A 144 10.17 -11.80 -5.88
CA ALA A 144 11.28 -12.29 -5.05
C ALA A 144 12.62 -12.25 -5.79
N ALA A 145 12.64 -12.76 -7.02
CA ALA A 145 13.86 -12.88 -7.81
C ALA A 145 14.44 -11.52 -8.23
N ASN A 146 13.60 -10.47 -8.26
CA ASN A 146 13.98 -9.12 -8.66
C ASN A 146 14.04 -8.13 -7.49
N GLU A 147 13.92 -8.59 -6.24
CA GLU A 147 13.81 -7.73 -5.06
C GLU A 147 14.89 -6.63 -4.99
N ALA A 148 16.16 -7.02 -4.99
CA ALA A 148 17.27 -6.08 -4.89
C ALA A 148 17.28 -5.06 -6.05
N LYS A 149 16.88 -5.49 -7.25
CA LYS A 149 16.81 -4.62 -8.43
C LYS A 149 15.64 -3.64 -8.32
N ILE A 150 14.47 -4.11 -7.91
CA ILE A 150 13.28 -3.29 -7.72
C ILE A 150 13.54 -2.23 -6.64
N LEU A 151 14.06 -2.63 -5.48
CA LEU A 151 14.38 -1.69 -4.40
C LEU A 151 15.40 -0.64 -4.85
N ALA A 152 16.45 -1.02 -5.57
CA ALA A 152 17.41 -0.07 -6.13
C ALA A 152 16.78 0.92 -7.12
N GLU A 153 15.88 0.45 -7.98
CA GLU A 153 15.13 1.31 -8.91
C GLU A 153 14.16 2.24 -8.16
N LEU A 154 13.53 1.78 -7.06
CA LEU A 154 12.61 2.61 -6.26
C LEU A 154 13.33 3.73 -5.50
N HIS A 155 14.57 3.49 -5.05
CA HIS A 155 15.42 4.53 -4.44
C HIS A 155 16.05 5.49 -5.47
N THR A 156 15.81 5.29 -6.77
CA THR A 156 16.41 6.14 -7.80
C THR A 156 15.88 7.57 -7.72
N GLY A 157 16.81 8.52 -7.61
CA GLY A 157 16.50 9.95 -7.55
C GLY A 157 16.12 10.46 -6.15
N GLU A 158 16.25 9.64 -5.09
CA GLU A 158 16.14 10.11 -3.71
C GLU A 158 17.17 11.20 -3.38
N GLY A 159 16.76 12.17 -2.57
CA GLY A 159 17.56 13.34 -2.18
C GLY A 159 17.62 14.43 -3.24
N VAL A 160 16.95 14.26 -4.38
CA VAL A 160 16.88 15.24 -5.47
C VAL A 160 15.45 15.77 -5.56
N ALA A 161 15.29 17.04 -5.95
CA ALA A 161 13.99 17.64 -6.14
C ALA A 161 13.21 16.94 -7.27
N ALA A 162 11.93 16.62 -7.02
CA ALA A 162 11.04 16.02 -8.00
C ALA A 162 10.05 17.06 -8.54
N ASP A 163 10.15 17.39 -9.83
CA ASP A 163 9.21 18.29 -10.50
C ASP A 163 7.91 17.59 -10.88
N MET A 164 6.91 17.70 -10.01
CA MET A 164 5.56 17.21 -10.30
C MET A 164 4.79 18.08 -11.30
N GLY A 165 5.30 19.26 -11.69
CA GLY A 165 4.63 20.18 -12.62
C GLY A 165 3.36 20.86 -12.08
N GLY A 166 3.05 20.67 -10.80
CA GLY A 166 1.89 21.24 -10.12
C GLY A 166 1.78 20.77 -8.67
N TYR A 167 0.80 21.33 -7.94
CA TYR A 167 0.48 20.92 -6.56
C TYR A 167 -0.95 20.38 -6.46
N TYR A 168 -1.96 21.25 -6.62
CA TYR A 168 -3.37 20.82 -6.58
C TYR A 168 -3.82 20.04 -7.83
N HIS A 169 -3.20 20.33 -8.98
CA HIS A 169 -3.54 19.72 -10.26
C HIS A 169 -2.26 19.46 -11.05
N ALA A 170 -1.45 18.53 -10.55
CA ALA A 170 -0.21 18.09 -11.19
C ALA A 170 -0.53 17.19 -12.41
N PRO A 171 0.24 17.28 -13.52
CA PRO A 171 0.13 16.37 -14.65
C PRO A 171 0.29 14.90 -14.24
N ALA A 172 -0.65 14.05 -14.63
CA ALA A 172 -0.72 12.65 -14.20
C ALA A 172 0.50 11.82 -14.67
N ASP A 173 1.01 12.10 -15.86
CA ASP A 173 2.20 11.48 -16.44
C ASP A 173 3.46 11.80 -15.61
N LYS A 174 3.63 13.07 -15.21
CA LYS A 174 4.73 13.48 -14.32
C LYS A 174 4.65 12.77 -12.97
N VAL A 175 3.48 12.77 -12.33
CA VAL A 175 3.29 12.09 -11.04
C VAL A 175 3.52 10.59 -11.17
N ALA A 176 3.02 9.95 -12.23
CA ALA A 176 3.25 8.52 -12.46
C ALA A 176 4.73 8.18 -12.62
N SER A 177 5.51 9.02 -13.31
CA SER A 177 6.95 8.80 -13.47
C SER A 177 7.73 8.86 -12.15
N ILE A 178 7.29 9.72 -11.21
CA ILE A 178 7.89 9.86 -9.88
C ILE A 178 7.44 8.73 -8.94
N MET A 179 6.17 8.32 -9.03
CA MET A 179 5.56 7.32 -8.15
C MET A 179 5.82 5.88 -8.58
N ARG A 180 6.14 5.63 -9.87
CA ARG A 180 6.40 4.30 -10.43
C ARG A 180 7.76 4.24 -11.15
N PRO A 181 8.89 4.59 -10.50
CA PRO A 181 10.20 4.68 -11.17
C PRO A 181 10.79 3.31 -11.51
N SER A 182 10.34 2.23 -10.86
CA SER A 182 10.83 0.87 -11.13
C SER A 182 10.19 0.27 -12.38
N ALA A 183 10.94 0.28 -13.48
CA ALA A 183 10.57 -0.41 -14.71
C ALA A 183 10.42 -1.93 -14.48
N THR A 184 11.24 -2.51 -13.60
CA THR A 184 11.17 -3.95 -13.28
C THR A 184 9.87 -4.29 -12.55
N LEU A 185 9.48 -3.50 -11.54
CA LEU A 185 8.21 -3.70 -10.84
C LEU A 185 7.02 -3.50 -11.79
N ASN A 186 7.05 -2.43 -12.59
CA ASN A 186 6.00 -2.16 -13.58
C ASN A 186 5.83 -3.29 -14.60
N ALA A 187 6.91 -4.00 -14.98
CA ALA A 187 6.80 -5.13 -15.91
C ALA A 187 6.12 -6.37 -15.27
N ILE A 188 6.09 -6.47 -13.94
CA ILE A 188 5.51 -7.61 -13.22
C ILE A 188 4.03 -7.38 -12.90
N ILE A 189 3.66 -6.17 -12.45
CA ILE A 189 2.30 -5.88 -11.95
C ILE A 189 1.60 -4.70 -12.65
N GLY A 190 2.27 -4.04 -13.59
CA GLY A 190 1.93 -2.69 -14.04
C GLY A 190 1.19 -2.56 -15.35
#